data_AF-A0A957GJR3-F1
#
_entry.id   AF-A0A957GJR3-F1
#
_cell.length_a   1.000
_cell.length_b   1.000
_cell.length_c   1.000
_cell.angle_alpha   90.00
_cell.angle_beta   90.00
_cell.angle_gamma   90.00
#
_symmetry.space_group_name_H-M   'P 1'
#
loop_
_entity.id
_entity.type
_entity.pdbx_description
1 polymer ?
#
loop_
_entity_poly.entity_id
_entity_poly.type
_entity_poly.pdbx_seq_one_letter_code
_entity_poly.pdbx_strand_id
1 'polypeptide(L)'
;MKENTATLQVYSPQQTNAVANIVLNGYNIRGEGPLGKQGSMRSFTIVSGDLWDQWSDQITLRLQDTTGKSSNIRIAALPVEDDGYGLIEFL
;
A
#
# COMPACT_ATOMS: atom_id res chain seq x y z
N MET A 1 3.75 -1.35 -21.21
CA MET A 1 2.96 -0.40 -20.40
C MET A 1 3.02 -0.88 -18.95
N LYS A 2 3.38 -0.01 -17.99
CA LYS A 2 3.26 -0.32 -16.56
C LYS A 2 1.76 -0.32 -16.23
N GLU A 3 1.19 -1.46 -15.90
CA GLU A 3 -0.17 -1.52 -15.35
C GLU A 3 -0.09 -1.14 -13.88
N ASN A 4 -0.58 0.05 -13.53
CA ASN A 4 -0.79 0.43 -12.14
C ASN A 4 -2.16 -0.10 -11.70
N THR A 5 -2.27 -0.59 -10.46
CA THR A 5 -3.58 -0.97 -9.92
C THR A 5 -4.48 0.26 -9.79
N ALA A 6 -5.78 0.03 -9.60
CA ALA A 6 -6.68 1.08 -9.11
C ALA A 6 -6.11 1.70 -7.81
N THR A 7 -6.43 2.97 -7.57
CA THR A 7 -6.03 3.67 -6.35
C THR A 7 -6.60 2.94 -5.13
N LEU A 8 -5.70 2.63 -4.19
CA LEU A 8 -6.00 1.96 -2.93
C LEU A 8 -5.90 2.97 -1.79
N GLN A 9 -6.78 2.82 -0.81
CA GLN A 9 -6.84 3.67 0.37
C GLN A 9 -6.10 2.99 1.52
N VAL A 10 -5.23 3.74 2.20
CA VAL A 10 -4.45 3.25 3.35
C VAL A 10 -5.01 3.86 4.62
N TYR A 11 -5.33 3.02 5.61
CA TYR A 11 -5.86 3.44 6.90
C TYR A 11 -4.93 3.05 8.04
N SER A 12 -4.70 3.97 8.97
CA SER A 12 -4.08 3.69 10.27
C SER A 12 -5.13 3.18 11.26
N PRO A 13 -4.80 2.30 12.22
CA PRO A 13 -5.78 1.72 13.15
C PRO A 13 -6.60 2.73 13.96
N GLN A 14 -6.04 3.91 14.22
CA GLN A 14 -6.64 4.97 15.04
C GLN A 14 -7.41 6.01 14.22
N GLN A 15 -7.37 5.92 12.88
CA GLN A 15 -7.94 6.95 12.00
C GLN A 15 -9.13 6.41 11.22
N THR A 16 -10.21 7.17 11.21
CA THR A 16 -11.40 6.89 10.39
C THR A 16 -11.21 7.28 8.93
N ASN A 17 -10.35 8.26 8.67
CA ASN A 17 -9.99 8.71 7.33
C ASN A 17 -8.74 7.98 6.82
N ALA A 18 -8.59 7.91 5.49
CA ALA A 18 -7.38 7.38 4.89
C ALA A 18 -6.19 8.32 5.16
N VAL A 19 -5.05 7.76 5.57
CA VAL A 19 -3.78 8.50 5.76
C VAL A 19 -3.08 8.79 4.43
N ALA A 20 -3.25 7.87 3.47
CA ALA A 20 -2.70 8.00 2.14
C ALA A 20 -3.53 7.24 1.12
N ASN A 21 -3.36 7.63 -0.14
CA ASN A 21 -3.80 6.87 -1.30
C ASN A 21 -2.57 6.39 -2.05
N ILE A 22 -2.52 5.12 -2.41
CA ILE A 22 -1.39 4.52 -3.12
C ILE A 22 -1.85 3.77 -4.36
N VAL A 23 -0.92 3.53 -5.29
CA VAL A 23 -1.07 2.53 -6.35
C VAL A 23 0.01 1.48 -6.18
N LEU A 24 -0.34 0.22 -6.41
CA LEU A 24 0.65 -0.86 -6.44
C LEU A 24 1.28 -0.92 -7.82
N ASN A 25 2.60 -1.01 -7.83
CA ASN A 25 3.41 -1.10 -9.03
C ASN A 25 3.68 -2.57 -9.38
N GLY A 26 3.70 -2.87 -10.68
CA GLY A 26 4.07 -4.20 -11.20
C GLY A 26 2.90 -5.16 -11.44
N TYR A 27 3.22 -6.33 -12.00
CA TYR A 27 2.22 -7.31 -12.42
C TYR A 27 1.44 -7.90 -11.25
N ASN A 28 0.11 -7.98 -11.38
CA ASN A 28 -0.70 -8.96 -10.67
C ASN A 28 -0.06 -10.35 -10.88
N ILE A 29 0.68 -10.89 -9.90
CA ILE A 29 1.07 -12.31 -9.90
C ILE A 29 -0.25 -13.05 -10.04
N ARG A 30 -0.47 -13.66 -11.23
CA ARG A 30 -1.77 -14.20 -11.70
C ARG A 30 -2.34 -15.34 -10.83
N GLY A 31 -1.80 -15.57 -9.64
CA GLY A 31 -2.32 -16.54 -8.69
C GLY A 31 -3.34 -15.99 -7.68
N GLU A 32 -3.26 -14.73 -7.22
CA GLU A 32 -3.87 -14.40 -5.91
C GLU A 32 -4.49 -12.98 -5.76
N GLY A 33 -4.95 -12.35 -6.85
CA GLY A 33 -5.73 -11.09 -6.79
C GLY A 33 -4.92 -9.83 -6.43
N PRO A 34 -5.58 -8.66 -6.30
CA PRO A 34 -4.90 -7.35 -6.14
C PRO A 34 -4.30 -7.12 -4.75
N LEU A 35 -4.79 -7.83 -3.73
CA LEU A 35 -4.26 -7.81 -2.38
C LEU A 35 -3.48 -9.11 -2.17
N GLY A 36 -2.15 -9.01 -2.06
CA GLY A 36 -1.25 -10.15 -2.06
C GLY A 36 -1.46 -11.09 -0.86
N LYS A 37 -0.75 -12.22 -0.89
CA LYS A 37 -0.66 -13.18 0.22
C LYS A 37 0.14 -12.61 1.40
N GLN A 38 -0.15 -13.05 2.61
CA GLN A 38 0.73 -12.84 3.76
C GLN A 38 2.20 -13.20 3.42
N GLY A 39 3.12 -12.31 3.77
CA GLY A 39 4.55 -12.39 3.48
C GLY A 39 4.95 -11.97 2.06
N SER A 40 3.98 -11.71 1.16
CA SER A 40 4.30 -11.15 -0.15
C SER A 40 4.63 -9.66 -0.05
N MET A 41 5.46 -9.18 -0.96
CA MET A 41 5.85 -7.77 -1.04
C MET A 41 5.51 -7.20 -2.41
N ARG A 42 5.14 -5.92 -2.43
CA ARG A 42 4.91 -5.18 -3.68
C ARG A 42 5.45 -3.76 -3.56
N SER A 43 5.94 -3.24 -4.67
CA SER A 43 6.25 -1.82 -4.73
C SER A 43 4.99 -0.99 -4.89
N PHE A 44 5.05 0.26 -4.43
CA PHE A 44 3.93 1.19 -4.52
C PHE A 44 4.41 2.61 -4.80
N THR A 45 3.49 3.44 -5.28
CA THR A 45 3.66 4.89 -5.41
C THR A 45 2.59 5.57 -4.58
N ILE A 46 2.96 6.65 -3.89
CA ILE A 46 2.02 7.51 -3.16
C ILE A 46 1.33 8.42 -4.17
N VAL A 47 -0.01 8.39 -4.19
CA VAL A 47 -0.83 9.29 -5.02
C VAL A 47 -1.15 10.57 -4.25
N SER A 48 -1.43 10.44 -2.95
CA SER A 48 -1.70 11.56 -2.06
C SER A 48 -1.55 11.14 -0.59
N GLY A 49 -1.29 12.10 0.29
CA GLY A 49 -1.12 11.87 1.72
C GLY A 49 0.32 11.54 2.08
N ASP A 50 0.53 11.08 3.31
CA ASP A 50 1.85 10.79 3.86
C ASP A 50 1.79 9.50 4.70
N LEU A 51 2.88 8.75 4.68
CA LEU A 51 3.07 7.50 5.40
C LEU A 51 4.30 7.52 6.30
N TRP A 52 4.96 8.67 6.48
CA TRP A 52 6.17 8.82 7.28
C TRP A 52 6.01 8.27 8.69
N ASP A 53 4.99 8.73 9.42
CA ASP A 53 4.75 8.32 10.81
C ASP A 53 4.45 6.82 10.89
N GLN A 54 3.62 6.30 9.99
CA GLN A 54 3.25 4.89 9.98
C GLN A 54 4.43 3.98 9.66
N TRP A 55 5.33 4.42 8.77
CA TRP A 55 6.57 3.72 8.45
C TRP A 55 7.57 3.80 9.61
N SER A 56 7.78 4.98 10.19
CA SER A 56 8.68 5.21 11.33
C SER A 56 8.29 4.34 12.53
N ASP A 57 7.00 4.30 12.86
CA ASP A 57 6.48 3.58 14.01
C ASP A 57 6.18 2.10 13.72
N GLN A 58 6.45 1.63 12.49
CA GLN A 58 6.20 0.25 12.04
C GLN A 58 4.75 -0.21 12.29
N ILE A 59 3.79 0.70 12.04
CA ILE A 59 2.37 0.46 12.28
C ILE A 59 1.80 -0.51 11.24
N THR A 60 1.00 -1.48 11.70
CA THR A 60 0.15 -2.29 10.82
C THR A 60 -0.97 -1.42 10.26
N LEU A 61 -1.05 -1.33 8.94
CA LEU A 61 -2.04 -0.54 8.22
C LEU A 61 -3.06 -1.45 7.53
N ARG A 62 -4.21 -0.88 7.22
CA ARG A 62 -5.23 -1.53 6.40
C ARG A 62 -5.24 -0.92 5.01
N LEU A 63 -4.93 -1.72 4.00
CA LEU A 63 -5.04 -1.37 2.59
C LEU A 63 -6.40 -1.80 2.06
N GLN A 64 -7.18 -0.87 1.54
CA GLN A 64 -8.52 -1.10 1.03
C GLN A 64 -8.64 -0.76 -0.46
N ASP A 65 -9.27 -1.65 -1.23
CA ASP A 65 -9.57 -1.39 -2.64
C ASP A 65 -10.93 -0.71 -2.84
N THR A 66 -11.22 -0.31 -4.09
CA THR A 66 -12.45 0.37 -4.48
C THR A 66 -13.72 -0.48 -4.31
N THR A 67 -13.59 -1.79 -4.11
CA THR A 67 -14.70 -2.71 -3.83
C THR A 67 -14.93 -2.90 -2.34
N GLY A 68 -14.11 -2.28 -1.49
CA GLY A 68 -14.15 -2.37 -0.03
C GLY A 68 -13.34 -3.54 0.54
N LYS A 69 -12.72 -4.39 -0.31
CA LYS A 69 -11.89 -5.51 0.15
C LYS A 69 -10.63 -4.95 0.81
N SER A 70 -10.25 -5.53 1.95
CA SER A 70 -9.15 -5.04 2.77
C SER A 70 -8.10 -6.12 3.03
N SER A 71 -6.85 -5.69 3.17
CA SER A 71 -5.72 -6.50 3.65
C SER A 71 -4.86 -5.71 4.62
N ASN A 72 -4.26 -6.42 5.58
CA ASN A 72 -3.28 -5.82 6.48
C ASN A 72 -1.93 -5.73 5.76
N ILE A 73 -1.23 -4.62 5.96
CA ILE A 73 0.08 -4.37 5.38
C ILE A 73 0.99 -3.69 6.40
N ARG A 74 2.29 -3.67 6.13
CA ARG A 74 3.24 -2.70 6.71
C ARG A 74 4.05 -2.05 5.60
N ILE A 75 4.53 -0.84 5.86
CA ILE A 75 5.48 -0.17 4.96
C ILE A 75 6.87 -0.72 5.27
N ALA A 76 7.44 -1.49 4.33
CA ALA A 76 8.78 -2.06 4.45
C ALA A 76 9.86 -1.05 4.04
N ALA A 77 9.57 -0.19 3.06
CA ALA A 77 10.41 0.94 2.67
C ALA A 77 9.55 2.10 2.17
N LEU A 78 9.83 3.31 2.64
CA LEU A 78 9.15 4.54 2.21
C LEU A 78 9.92 5.16 1.02
N PRO A 79 9.22 5.67 -0.01
CA PRO A 79 9.88 6.48 -1.03
C PRO A 79 10.38 7.80 -0.43
N VAL A 80 11.61 8.20 -0.76
CA VAL A 80 12.24 9.45 -0.27
C VAL A 80 12.26 10.56 -1.31
N GLU A 81 11.85 10.26 -2.55
CA GLU A 81 11.74 11.19 -3.67
C GLU A 81 10.28 11.25 -4.14
N ASP A 82 9.87 12.39 -4.72
CA ASP A 82 8.47 12.64 -5.12
C ASP A 82 7.93 11.62 -6.15
N ASP A 83 8.81 11.03 -6.96
CA ASP A 83 8.49 9.95 -7.91
C ASP A 83 9.07 8.58 -7.50
N GLY A 84 9.53 8.49 -6.25
CA GLY A 84 10.14 7.30 -5.68
C GLY A 84 9.13 6.17 -5.50
N TYR A 85 9.66 4.94 -5.41
CA TYR A 85 8.86 3.76 -5.10
C TYR A 85 9.12 3.30 -3.68
N GLY A 86 8.04 3.03 -2.95
CA GLY A 86 8.10 2.31 -1.68
C GLY A 86 7.94 0.81 -1.87
N LEU A 87 8.05 0.08 -0.76
CA LEU A 87 7.71 -1.34 -0.64
C LEU A 87 6.72 -1.54 0.50
N ILE A 88 5.65 -2.28 0.22
CA ILE A 88 4.76 -2.83 1.23
C ILE A 88 4.99 -4.32 1.39
N GLU A 89 4.74 -4.81 2.59
CA GLU A 89 4.56 -6.23 2.87
C GLU A 89 3.12 -6.49 3.31
N PHE A 90 2.51 -7.54 2.77
CA PHE A 90 1.20 -8.02 3.18
C PHE A 90 1.32 -8.90 4.41
N LEU A 91 0.50 -8.64 5.42
CA LEU A 91 0.51 -9.30 6.74
C LEU A 91 -0.59 -10.33 6.91
#